data_AF-A5UP74-F1
#
_entry.id   AF-A5UP74-F1
#
_cell.length_a   1.000
_cell.length_b   1.000
_cell.length_c   1.000
_cell.angle_alpha   90.00
_cell.angle_beta   90.00
_cell.angle_gamma   90.00
#
_symmetry.space_group_name_H-M   'P 1'
#
loop_
_entity.id
_entity.type
_entity.pdbx_description
1 polymer ?
#
loop_
_entity_poly.entity_id
_entity_poly.type
_entity_poly.pdbx_seq_one_letter_code
_entity_poly.pdbx_strand_id
1 'polypeptide(L)'
;MKQTYIEHGWAITNKGTVSGIFSNGANKEVALSTTFLEIAKEDKGILYLIHNHPKSNPPLPSSDDLAYFTSLEIKYGLVTNEEGTFILKNNKSSQNKDKYKEIYELGVKIEDKMKEHFSTDTGMVPPPTLYEGKPVKEYTSEELKYFKERDKYVNEHKNKYKKLYEDELSDYGFEIEFLY
;
A
#
# COMPACT_ATOMS: atom_id res chain seq x y z
N MET A 1 6.48 -13.39 -23.67
CA MET A 1 6.20 -11.96 -23.45
C MET A 1 6.58 -11.63 -22.01
N LYS A 2 7.38 -10.59 -21.76
CA LYS A 2 7.53 -10.05 -20.41
C LYS A 2 6.19 -9.44 -20.03
N GLN A 3 5.52 -9.99 -19.01
CA GLN A 3 4.38 -9.32 -18.38
C GLN A 3 4.89 -8.01 -17.80
N THR A 4 4.46 -6.90 -18.36
CA THR A 4 4.65 -5.58 -17.75
C THR A 4 3.61 -5.49 -16.65
N TYR A 5 4.05 -5.54 -15.39
CA TYR A 5 3.18 -5.22 -14.27
C TYR A 5 2.98 -3.71 -14.24
N ILE A 6 1.73 -3.24 -14.26
CA ILE A 6 1.41 -1.82 -14.28
C ILE A 6 0.60 -1.52 -13.02
N GLU A 7 1.08 -0.57 -12.22
CA GLU A 7 0.33 0.00 -11.11
C GLU A 7 -0.72 0.99 -11.62
N HIS A 8 -1.92 0.90 -11.05
CA HIS A 8 -3.07 1.71 -11.41
C HIS A 8 -3.82 2.14 -10.16
N GLY A 9 -4.32 3.39 -10.17
CA GLY A 9 -5.18 3.92 -9.11
C GLY A 9 -6.55 4.37 -9.62
N TRP A 10 -7.56 4.29 -8.75
CA TRP A 10 -8.89 4.90 -8.94
C TRP A 10 -9.34 5.56 -7.65
N ALA A 11 -9.99 6.72 -7.74
CA ALA A 11 -10.56 7.38 -6.56
C ALA A 11 -11.99 7.83 -6.79
N ILE A 12 -12.77 7.85 -5.71
CA ILE A 12 -14.18 8.27 -5.72
C ILE A 12 -14.40 9.23 -4.57
N THR A 13 -14.99 10.40 -4.85
CA THR A 13 -15.34 11.39 -3.82
C THR A 13 -16.59 10.96 -3.03
N ASN A 14 -16.89 11.64 -1.93
CA ASN A 14 -18.11 11.40 -1.15
C ASN A 14 -19.42 11.67 -1.91
N LYS A 15 -19.38 12.44 -3.01
CA LYS A 15 -20.56 12.67 -3.88
C LYS A 15 -20.57 11.78 -5.13
N GLY A 16 -19.60 10.86 -5.28
CA GLY A 16 -19.55 9.91 -6.38
C GLY A 16 -18.81 10.41 -7.63
N THR A 17 -18.07 11.51 -7.55
CA THR A 17 -17.19 11.93 -8.66
C THR A 17 -15.99 11.00 -8.73
N VAL A 18 -15.71 10.46 -9.92
CA VAL A 18 -14.68 9.45 -10.13
C VAL A 18 -13.43 10.06 -10.78
N SER A 19 -12.26 9.80 -10.19
CA SER A 19 -10.97 9.96 -10.86
C SER A 19 -10.71 8.74 -11.73
N GLY A 20 -10.47 8.95 -13.02
CA GLY A 20 -10.13 7.87 -13.95
C GLY A 20 -8.79 7.19 -13.60
N ILE A 21 -8.44 6.12 -14.33
CA ILE A 21 -7.18 5.38 -14.19
C ILE A 21 -6.01 6.35 -14.25
N PHE A 22 -5.26 6.47 -13.15
CA PHE A 22 -3.93 7.07 -13.19
C PHE A 22 -2.91 5.92 -13.13
N SER A 23 -2.04 5.89 -14.14
CA SER A 23 -1.05 4.84 -14.36
C SER A 23 0.30 5.49 -14.53
N ASN A 24 1.32 4.85 -14.00
CA ASN A 24 2.65 5.41 -13.96
C ASN A 24 3.66 4.54 -14.68
N GLY A 25 3.37 4.12 -15.91
CA GLY A 25 4.27 3.30 -16.74
C GLY A 25 5.74 3.80 -16.89
N ALA A 26 6.12 4.93 -16.29
CA ALA A 26 7.48 5.44 -16.15
C ALA A 26 7.84 6.10 -14.80
N ASN A 27 6.91 6.35 -13.87
CA ASN A 27 7.12 7.22 -12.71
C ASN A 27 6.93 6.44 -11.40
N LYS A 28 7.62 6.85 -10.33
CA LYS A 28 7.68 6.14 -9.04
C LYS A 28 6.43 6.28 -8.15
N GLU A 29 5.49 7.16 -8.48
CA GLU A 29 4.41 7.57 -7.57
C GLU A 29 3.05 7.74 -8.26
N VAL A 30 2.09 6.88 -7.93
CA VAL A 30 0.69 6.94 -8.41
C VAL A 30 -0.03 8.02 -7.61
N ALA A 31 -0.12 9.24 -8.15
CA ALA A 31 -0.71 10.41 -7.47
C ALA A 31 -2.01 10.90 -8.12
N LEU A 32 -2.98 11.32 -7.29
CA LEU A 32 -4.21 11.98 -7.73
C LEU A 32 -3.90 13.36 -8.34
N SER A 33 -4.62 13.72 -9.40
CA SER A 33 -4.44 15.02 -10.07
C SER A 33 -4.90 16.17 -9.17
N THR A 34 -4.28 17.34 -9.33
CA THR A 34 -4.67 18.57 -8.62
C THR A 34 -6.16 18.88 -8.82
N THR A 35 -6.65 18.74 -10.05
CA THR A 35 -8.08 18.95 -10.38
C THR A 35 -9.00 18.02 -9.59
N PHE A 36 -8.65 16.73 -9.46
CA PHE A 36 -9.45 15.81 -8.67
C PHE A 36 -9.41 16.16 -7.18
N LEU A 37 -8.26 16.59 -6.65
CA LEU A 37 -8.12 17.01 -5.25
C LEU A 37 -8.95 18.27 -4.94
N GLU A 38 -9.08 19.20 -5.89
CA GLU A 38 -9.96 20.37 -5.77
C GLU A 38 -11.44 19.95 -5.72
N ILE A 39 -11.87 19.09 -6.64
CA ILE A 39 -13.22 18.52 -6.65
C ILE A 39 -13.50 17.78 -5.34
N ALA A 40 -12.55 16.97 -4.85
CA ALA A 40 -12.70 16.25 -3.60
C ALA A 40 -12.96 17.20 -2.42
N LYS A 41 -12.32 18.38 -2.37
CA LYS A 41 -12.61 19.38 -1.33
C LYS A 41 -14.05 19.88 -1.40
N GLU A 42 -14.55 20.19 -2.60
CA GLU A 42 -15.95 20.60 -2.82
C GLU A 42 -16.95 19.47 -2.51
N ASP A 43 -16.53 18.23 -2.73
CA ASP A 43 -17.27 17.02 -2.44
C ASP A 43 -17.14 16.54 -0.99
N LYS A 44 -16.48 17.32 -0.13
CA LYS A 44 -16.28 17.02 1.30
C LYS A 44 -15.45 15.76 1.56
N GLY A 45 -14.49 15.46 0.69
CA GLY A 45 -13.49 14.42 0.86
C GLY A 45 -13.57 13.28 -0.15
N ILE A 46 -12.60 12.37 -0.02
CA ILE A 46 -12.46 11.16 -0.84
C ILE A 46 -13.02 9.97 -0.06
N LEU A 47 -13.99 9.29 -0.65
CA LEU A 47 -14.62 8.11 -0.05
C LEU A 47 -13.72 6.88 -0.22
N TYR A 48 -13.32 6.61 -1.47
CA TYR A 48 -12.51 5.44 -1.83
C TYR A 48 -11.25 5.86 -2.57
N LEU A 49 -10.13 5.24 -2.24
CA LEU A 49 -8.94 5.18 -3.10
C LEU A 49 -8.54 3.72 -3.25
N ILE A 50 -8.49 3.25 -4.50
CA ILE A 50 -8.07 1.89 -4.86
C ILE A 50 -6.70 1.98 -5.50
N HIS A 51 -5.72 1.29 -4.94
CA HIS A 51 -4.37 1.14 -5.45
C HIS A 51 -4.14 -0.33 -5.83
N ASN A 52 -3.82 -0.60 -7.10
CA ASN A 52 -3.50 -1.94 -7.56
C ASN A 52 -2.00 -2.22 -7.44
N HIS A 53 -1.67 -3.32 -6.77
CA HIS A 53 -0.33 -3.88 -6.72
C HIS A 53 -0.12 -4.90 -7.86
N PRO A 54 1.09 -4.96 -8.44
CA PRO A 54 1.53 -6.07 -9.28
C PRO A 54 1.28 -7.43 -8.64
N LYS A 55 1.05 -8.46 -9.48
CA LYS A 55 0.88 -9.86 -9.06
C LYS A 55 1.96 -10.37 -8.10
N SER A 56 3.19 -9.87 -8.22
CA SER A 56 4.29 -10.27 -7.35
C SER A 56 4.20 -9.69 -5.95
N ASN A 57 3.54 -8.55 -5.77
CA ASN A 57 3.56 -7.80 -4.52
C ASN A 57 2.34 -8.18 -3.68
N PRO A 58 2.46 -8.33 -2.35
CA PRO A 58 1.30 -8.60 -1.50
C PRO A 58 0.27 -7.47 -1.61
N PRO A 59 -1.03 -7.76 -1.49
CA PRO A 59 -2.06 -6.74 -1.44
C PRO A 59 -2.08 -6.11 -0.04
N LEU A 60 -0.93 -5.65 0.47
CA LEU A 60 -0.80 -4.99 1.77
C LEU A 60 -0.34 -3.56 1.51
N PRO A 61 -0.87 -2.55 2.23
CA PRO A 61 -0.46 -1.17 2.06
C PRO A 61 0.99 -0.97 2.51
N SER A 62 1.81 -0.32 1.69
CA SER A 62 3.11 0.19 2.10
C SER A 62 2.98 1.33 3.13
N SER A 63 4.08 1.71 3.77
CA SER A 63 4.13 2.91 4.61
C SER A 63 3.71 4.16 3.85
N ASP A 64 4.08 4.26 2.57
CA ASP A 64 3.69 5.36 1.69
C ASP A 64 2.18 5.36 1.41
N ASP A 65 1.59 4.19 1.16
CA ASP A 65 0.13 4.06 1.00
C ASP A 65 -0.61 4.54 2.25
N LEU A 66 -0.17 4.09 3.44
CA LEU A 66 -0.78 4.48 4.70
C LEU A 66 -0.71 5.99 4.93
N ALA A 67 0.45 6.58 4.69
CA ALA A 67 0.67 8.02 4.80
C ALA A 67 -0.19 8.80 3.81
N TYR A 68 -0.23 8.35 2.55
CA TYR A 68 -0.99 9.00 1.49
C TYR A 68 -2.49 8.95 1.77
N PHE A 69 -3.03 7.78 2.10
CA PHE A 69 -4.44 7.58 2.47
C PHE A 69 -4.84 8.49 3.62
N THR A 70 -3.98 8.58 4.62
CA THR A 70 -4.19 9.41 5.80
C THR A 70 -4.18 10.89 5.47
N SER A 71 -3.15 11.36 4.77
CA SER A 71 -2.95 12.79 4.44
C SER A 71 -4.10 13.39 3.62
N LEU A 72 -4.80 12.56 2.86
CA LEU A 72 -5.93 12.94 2.01
C LEU A 72 -7.29 12.65 2.63
N GLU A 73 -7.33 12.32 3.93
CA GLU A 73 -8.58 12.05 4.67
C GLU A 73 -9.43 10.93 4.03
N ILE A 74 -8.78 9.96 3.38
CA ILE A 74 -9.48 8.90 2.66
C ILE A 74 -10.21 8.01 3.67
N LYS A 75 -11.50 7.81 3.44
CA LYS A 75 -12.34 6.97 4.31
C LYS A 75 -12.03 5.49 4.14
N TYR A 76 -11.87 5.02 2.90
CA TYR A 76 -11.60 3.64 2.55
C TYR A 76 -10.40 3.56 1.58
N GLY A 77 -9.24 3.16 2.09
CA GLY A 77 -8.06 2.82 1.27
C GLY A 77 -8.08 1.35 0.91
N LEU A 78 -8.01 1.01 -0.38
CA LEU A 78 -8.05 -0.36 -0.87
C LEU A 78 -6.74 -0.67 -1.60
N VAL A 79 -6.06 -1.72 -1.18
CA VAL A 79 -4.88 -2.24 -1.88
C VAL A 79 -5.22 -3.61 -2.42
N THR A 80 -5.14 -3.79 -3.74
CA THR A 80 -5.71 -4.97 -4.43
C THR A 80 -4.72 -5.59 -5.41
N ASN A 81 -4.72 -6.92 -5.49
CA ASN A 81 -4.03 -7.69 -6.52
C ASN A 81 -4.82 -9.00 -6.79
N GLU A 82 -4.21 -10.00 -7.44
CA GLU A 82 -4.88 -11.28 -7.71
C GLU A 82 -5.08 -12.19 -6.48
N GLU A 83 -4.37 -11.94 -5.38
CA GLU A 83 -4.43 -12.71 -4.12
C GLU A 83 -5.51 -12.18 -3.16
N GLY A 84 -6.10 -11.03 -3.48
CA GLY A 84 -7.19 -10.43 -2.73
C GLY A 84 -7.15 -8.90 -2.67
N THR A 85 -7.97 -8.34 -1.79
CA THR A 85 -8.04 -6.91 -1.51
C THR A 85 -7.98 -6.65 -0.01
N PHE A 86 -7.03 -5.83 0.40
CA PHE A 86 -6.91 -5.32 1.76
C PHE A 86 -7.58 -3.96 1.85
N ILE A 87 -8.44 -3.81 2.84
CA ILE A 87 -9.28 -2.63 3.01
C ILE A 87 -8.92 -1.97 4.34
N LEU A 88 -8.50 -0.72 4.28
CA LEU A 88 -8.29 0.15 5.42
C LEU A 88 -9.45 1.12 5.53
N LYS A 89 -10.27 0.95 6.55
CA LYS A 89 -11.35 1.89 6.88
C LYS A 89 -10.88 2.83 7.97
N ASN A 90 -10.72 4.11 7.62
CA ASN A 90 -10.31 5.15 8.54
C ASN A 90 -11.53 5.76 9.24
N ASN A 91 -11.83 5.37 10.48
CA ASN A 91 -12.97 5.93 11.22
C ASN A 91 -12.77 7.33 11.77
N LYS A 92 -11.53 7.83 11.70
CA LYS A 92 -11.14 9.14 12.19
C LYS A 92 -10.39 9.92 11.11
N SER A 93 -10.85 9.86 9.86
CA SER A 93 -10.10 10.36 8.70
C SER A 93 -9.69 11.83 8.83
N SER A 94 -10.60 12.71 9.26
CA SER A 94 -10.27 14.12 9.50
C SER A 94 -9.33 14.34 10.69
N GLN A 95 -9.42 13.54 11.76
CA GLN A 95 -8.49 13.66 12.90
C GLN A 95 -7.10 13.09 12.59
N ASN A 96 -7.03 12.08 11.72
CA ASN A 96 -5.80 11.40 11.38
C ASN A 96 -4.98 12.14 10.32
N LYS A 97 -5.60 13.06 9.55
CA LYS A 97 -4.92 13.84 8.48
C LYS A 97 -3.55 14.36 8.89
N ASP A 98 -3.48 15.02 10.04
CA ASP A 98 -2.26 15.67 10.52
C ASP A 98 -1.27 14.69 11.16
N LYS A 99 -1.68 13.43 11.34
CA LYS A 99 -0.90 12.32 11.90
C LYS A 99 -0.26 11.42 10.84
N TYR A 100 -0.32 11.82 9.57
CA TYR A 100 0.18 11.00 8.45
C TYR A 100 1.64 10.57 8.60
N LYS A 101 2.49 11.40 9.24
CA LYS A 101 3.90 11.05 9.52
C LYS A 101 4.04 9.97 10.59
N GLU A 102 3.24 10.03 11.64
CA GLU A 102 3.23 9.03 12.70
C GLU A 102 2.73 7.69 12.15
N ILE A 103 1.69 7.74 11.30
CA ILE A 103 1.16 6.56 10.60
C ILE A 103 2.15 6.00 9.58
N TYR A 104 2.94 6.86 8.91
CA TYR A 104 4.05 6.41 8.06
C TYR A 104 5.07 5.59 8.86
N GLU A 105 5.51 6.09 10.02
CA GLU A 105 6.47 5.38 10.88
C GLU A 105 5.94 4.03 11.38
N LEU A 106 4.63 3.94 11.66
CA LEU A 106 3.98 2.66 11.95
C LEU A 106 4.02 1.71 10.76
N GLY A 107 3.79 2.22 9.55
CA GLY A 107 3.95 1.46 8.31
C GLY A 107 5.37 0.88 8.16
N VAL A 108 6.40 1.72 8.36
CA VAL A 108 7.81 1.29 8.30
C VAL A 108 8.08 0.18 9.32
N LYS A 109 7.59 0.35 10.56
CA LYS A 109 7.72 -0.68 11.61
C LYS A 109 7.06 -2.01 11.22
N ILE A 110 5.91 -1.97 10.54
CA ILE A 110 5.21 -3.16 10.05
C ILE A 110 6.03 -3.85 8.96
N GLU A 111 6.55 -3.10 7.99
CA GLU A 111 7.41 -3.60 6.93
C GLU A 111 8.70 -4.22 7.46
N ASP A 112 9.34 -3.58 8.44
CA ASP A 112 10.55 -4.10 9.08
C ASP A 112 10.28 -5.42 9.82
N LYS A 113 9.15 -5.52 10.54
CA LYS A 113 8.72 -6.80 11.15
C LYS A 113 8.46 -7.88 10.11
N MET A 114 7.90 -7.56 8.95
CA MET A 114 7.73 -8.53 7.86
C MET A 114 9.07 -9.05 7.36
N LYS A 115 10.03 -8.14 7.14
CA LYS A 115 11.39 -8.47 6.71
C LYS A 115 12.11 -9.33 7.76
N GLU A 116 12.03 -8.97 9.04
CA GLU A 116 12.59 -9.74 10.16
C GLU A 116 12.01 -11.15 10.24
N HIS A 117 10.69 -11.30 10.19
CA HIS A 117 10.03 -12.61 10.21
C HIS A 117 10.45 -13.47 9.01
N PHE A 118 10.47 -12.89 7.80
CA PHE A 118 10.91 -13.60 6.61
C PHE A 118 12.35 -14.12 6.75
N SER A 119 13.28 -13.27 7.18
CA SER A 119 14.68 -13.67 7.35
C SER A 119 14.86 -14.71 8.45
N THR A 120 14.12 -14.59 9.56
CA THR A 120 14.19 -15.53 10.69
C THR A 120 13.65 -16.91 10.30
N ASP A 121 12.49 -16.95 9.63
CA ASP A 121 11.80 -18.20 9.34
C ASP A 121 12.40 -18.95 8.13
N THR A 122 13.00 -18.22 7.17
CA THR A 122 13.53 -18.81 5.92
C THR A 122 15.06 -18.87 5.87
N GLY A 123 15.75 -18.12 6.72
CA GLY A 123 17.20 -17.91 6.64
C GLY A 123 17.65 -17.06 5.45
N MET A 124 16.74 -16.54 4.62
CA MET A 124 17.07 -15.66 3.51
C MET A 124 17.34 -14.23 4.01
N VAL A 125 18.51 -13.71 3.69
CA VAL A 125 18.90 -12.33 4.00
C VAL A 125 18.88 -11.45 2.74
N PRO A 126 18.60 -10.15 2.87
CA PRO A 126 18.64 -9.24 1.74
C PRO A 126 20.05 -9.22 1.11
N PRO A 127 20.15 -9.20 -0.24
CA PRO A 127 21.44 -9.04 -0.91
C PRO A 127 22.13 -7.74 -0.45
N PRO A 128 23.47 -7.71 -0.33
CA PRO A 128 24.19 -6.52 0.16
C PRO A 128 24.06 -5.32 -0.78
N THR A 129 23.69 -5.54 -2.04
CA THR A 129 23.42 -4.49 -3.03
C THR A 129 21.99 -3.96 -3.00
N LEU A 130 21.12 -4.58 -2.17
CA LEU A 130 19.69 -4.29 -2.17
C LEU A 130 19.43 -2.85 -1.71
N TYR A 131 18.78 -2.12 -2.59
CA TYR A 131 18.22 -0.81 -2.31
C TYR A 131 16.81 -0.78 -2.88
N GLU A 132 15.80 -0.70 -2.01
CA GLU A 132 14.39 -0.63 -2.40
C GLU A 132 14.09 0.74 -3.03
N GLY A 133 13.26 0.78 -4.07
CA GLY A 133 12.89 2.02 -4.77
C GLY A 133 13.76 2.39 -5.98
N LYS A 134 14.70 1.54 -6.40
CA LYS A 134 15.33 1.66 -7.72
C LYS A 134 14.41 1.13 -8.83
N PRO A 135 14.54 1.64 -10.08
CA PRO A 135 13.74 1.15 -11.21
C PRO A 135 13.82 -0.37 -11.35
N VAL A 136 12.70 -1.02 -11.69
CA VAL A 136 12.62 -2.50 -11.76
C VAL A 136 13.71 -3.12 -12.64
N LYS A 137 14.07 -2.42 -13.74
CA LYS A 137 15.13 -2.82 -14.68
C LYS A 137 16.55 -2.83 -14.08
N GLU A 138 16.75 -2.22 -12.92
CA GLU A 138 18.03 -2.05 -12.23
C GLU A 138 18.22 -3.05 -11.07
N TYR A 139 17.21 -3.88 -10.77
CA TYR A 139 17.38 -4.97 -9.84
C TYR A 139 18.19 -6.12 -10.46
N THR A 140 19.11 -6.66 -9.69
CA THR A 140 19.85 -7.88 -10.04
C THR A 140 18.91 -9.08 -9.97
N SER A 141 19.29 -10.19 -10.60
CA SER A 141 18.51 -11.44 -10.50
C SER A 141 18.40 -11.96 -9.06
N GLU A 142 19.39 -11.68 -8.22
CA GLU A 142 19.39 -12.07 -6.81
C GLU A 142 18.38 -11.24 -6.01
N GLU A 143 18.34 -9.93 -6.22
CA GLU A 143 17.37 -9.03 -5.58
C GLU A 143 15.94 -9.35 -6.02
N LEU A 144 15.72 -9.60 -7.32
CA LEU A 144 14.41 -10.02 -7.83
C LEU A 144 13.97 -11.36 -7.22
N LYS A 145 14.90 -12.30 -7.01
CA LYS A 145 14.61 -13.55 -6.32
C LYS A 145 14.26 -13.31 -4.86
N TYR A 146 15.00 -12.46 -4.16
CA TYR A 146 14.71 -12.09 -2.77
C TYR A 146 13.31 -11.50 -2.62
N PHE A 147 12.93 -10.51 -3.45
CA PHE A 147 11.58 -9.94 -3.41
C PHE A 147 10.50 -11.00 -3.66
N LYS A 148 10.69 -11.84 -4.68
CA LYS A 148 9.71 -12.88 -5.01
C LYS A 148 9.47 -13.85 -3.84
N GLU A 149 10.54 -14.30 -3.19
CA GLU A 149 10.41 -15.23 -2.05
C GLU A 149 9.83 -14.53 -0.82
N ARG A 150 10.24 -13.29 -0.55
CA ARG A 150 9.67 -12.48 0.55
C ARG A 150 8.18 -12.25 0.35
N ASP A 151 7.78 -11.79 -0.82
CA ASP A 151 6.40 -11.44 -1.10
C ASP A 151 5.49 -12.68 -1.11
N LYS A 152 6.00 -13.81 -1.62
CA LYS A 152 5.34 -15.11 -1.47
C LYS A 152 5.13 -15.48 0.00
N TYR A 153 6.18 -15.40 0.81
CA TYR A 153 6.09 -15.66 2.25
C TYR A 153 5.08 -14.72 2.93
N VAL A 154 5.05 -13.44 2.55
CA VAL A 154 4.08 -12.48 3.09
C VAL A 154 2.64 -12.86 2.75
N ASN A 155 2.38 -13.27 1.52
CA ASN A 155 1.06 -13.73 1.08
C ASN A 155 0.62 -15.01 1.82
N GLU A 156 1.53 -15.97 2.01
CA GLU A 156 1.25 -17.21 2.77
C GLU A 156 0.91 -16.91 4.24
N HIS A 157 1.43 -15.82 4.80
CA HIS A 157 1.21 -15.41 6.19
C HIS A 157 0.30 -14.17 6.31
N LYS A 158 -0.52 -13.87 5.30
CA LYS A 158 -1.36 -12.66 5.25
C LYS A 158 -2.21 -12.40 6.50
N ASN A 159 -2.74 -13.44 7.14
CA ASN A 159 -3.54 -13.28 8.37
C ASN A 159 -2.69 -12.80 9.57
N LYS A 160 -1.43 -13.23 9.66
CA LYS A 160 -0.46 -12.72 10.65
C LYS A 160 -0.24 -11.22 10.45
N TYR A 161 -0.09 -10.80 9.20
CA TYR A 161 0.17 -9.39 8.88
C TYR A 161 -1.09 -8.52 8.98
N LYS A 162 -2.26 -9.01 8.59
CA LYS A 162 -3.54 -8.35 8.88
C LYS A 162 -3.66 -7.99 10.36
N LYS A 163 -3.40 -8.95 11.24
CA LYS A 163 -3.43 -8.72 12.69
C LYS A 163 -2.38 -7.69 13.13
N LEU A 164 -1.19 -7.71 12.54
CA LEU A 164 -0.16 -6.71 12.83
C LEU A 164 -0.61 -5.29 12.45
N TYR A 165 -1.27 -5.10 11.31
CA TYR A 165 -1.89 -3.80 10.97
C TYR A 165 -3.01 -3.42 11.94
N GLU A 166 -3.88 -4.36 12.31
CA GLU A 166 -4.96 -4.12 13.28
C GLU A 166 -4.40 -3.63 14.62
N ASP A 167 -3.38 -4.31 15.15
CA ASP A 167 -2.77 -4.00 16.42
C ASP A 167 -2.10 -2.60 16.38
N GLU A 168 -1.26 -2.34 15.37
CA GLU A 168 -0.47 -1.09 15.28
C GLU A 168 -1.30 0.15 14.89
N LEU A 169 -2.39 -0.02 14.13
CA LEU A 169 -3.24 1.11 13.68
C LEU A 169 -4.50 1.33 14.53
N SER A 170 -4.76 0.46 15.52
CA SER A 170 -5.97 0.49 16.36
C SER A 170 -6.19 1.83 17.08
N ASP A 171 -5.14 2.43 17.65
CA ASP A 171 -5.21 3.71 18.38
C ASP A 171 -5.70 4.87 17.50
N TYR A 172 -5.45 4.77 16.19
CA TYR A 172 -5.87 5.73 15.18
C TYR A 172 -7.28 5.44 14.66
N GLY A 173 -7.94 4.37 15.12
CA GLY A 173 -9.30 4.02 14.74
C GLY A 173 -9.39 3.50 13.30
N PHE A 174 -8.35 2.84 12.80
CA PHE A 174 -8.45 2.06 11.58
C PHE A 174 -9.12 0.71 11.85
N GLU A 175 -10.04 0.33 10.96
CA GLU A 175 -10.56 -1.03 10.85
C GLU A 175 -9.96 -1.68 9.60
N ILE A 176 -9.55 -2.94 9.71
CA ILE A 176 -8.87 -3.67 8.66
C ILE A 176 -9.70 -4.88 8.22
N GLU A 177 -10.00 -4.96 6.93
CA GLU A 177 -10.64 -6.11 6.32
C GLU A 177 -9.76 -6.68 5.20
N PHE A 178 -9.92 -7.99 4.95
CA PHE A 178 -9.24 -8.67 3.87
C PHE A 178 -10.24 -9.54 3.12
N LEU A 179 -10.40 -9.28 1.82
CA LEU A 179 -11.27 -10.03 0.92
C LEU A 179 -10.40 -10.93 0.03
N TYR A 180 -10.74 -12.21 -0.04
CA TYR A 180 -10.06 -13.22 -0.85
C TYR A 180 -10.69 -13.35 -2.24
#